data_AF-A0A2H0S3L8-F1
#
_entry.id   AF-A0A2H0S3L8-F1
#
_cell.length_a   1.000
_cell.length_b   1.000
_cell.length_c   1.000
_cell.angle_alpha   90.00
_cell.angle_beta   90.00
_cell.angle_gamma   90.00
#
_symmetry.space_group_name_H-M   'P 1'
#
loop_
_entity.id
_entity.type
_entity.pdbx_description
1 polymer ?
#
loop_
_entity_poly.entity_id
_entity_poly.type
_entity_poly.pdbx_seq_one_letter_code
_entity_poly.pdbx_strand_id
1 'polypeptide(L)' 'DNGDGCTASCIIEDCGDGIVQGIEQCDDGNAVNNDGCQNNCRFPPPA' A
#
# COMPACT_ATOMS: atom_id res chain seq x y z
N ASP A 1 -5.37 10.29 -8.69
CA ASP A 1 -4.06 9.96 -8.10
C ASP A 1 -3.02 9.82 -9.19
N ASN A 2 -1.95 10.61 -9.08
CA ASN A 2 -0.88 10.66 -10.07
C ASN A 2 0.32 9.76 -9.70
N GLY A 3 0.22 8.96 -8.64
CA GLY A 3 1.33 8.12 -8.16
C GLY A 3 2.52 8.95 -7.66
N ASP A 4 2.27 10.18 -7.22
CA ASP A 4 3.22 11.16 -6.69
C ASP A 4 3.44 11.01 -5.18
N GLY A 5 2.83 10.00 -4.55
CA GLY A 5 2.99 9.68 -3.12
C GLY A 5 2.02 10.42 -2.21
N CYS A 6 0.95 10.99 -2.76
CA CYS A 6 -0.13 11.64 -2.00
C CYS A 6 -1.49 11.42 -2.68
N THR A 7 -2.54 11.30 -1.87
CA THR A 7 -3.95 11.23 -2.30
C THR A 7 -4.38 12.51 -3.03
N ALA A 8 -5.55 12.47 -3.70
CA ALA A 8 -6.22 13.66 -4.25
C ALA A 8 -6.43 14.82 -3.26
N SER A 9 -6.35 14.57 -1.94
CA SER A 9 -6.43 15.59 -0.88
C SER A 9 -5.05 16.02 -0.34
N CYS A 10 -3.95 15.66 -1.01
CA CYS A 10 -2.57 15.91 -0.58
C CYS A 10 -2.23 15.31 0.79
N ILE A 11 -2.83 14.15 1.10
CA ILE A 11 -2.44 13.33 2.26
C ILE A 11 -1.44 12.31 1.75
N ILE A 12 -0.30 12.14 2.43
CA ILE A 12 0.73 11.17 2.05
C ILE A 12 0.11 9.77 1.98
N GLU A 13 0.29 9.11 0.84
CA GLU A 13 -0.03 7.68 0.68
C GLU A 13 1.10 6.92 1.38
N ASP A 14 0.78 6.26 2.50
CA ASP A 14 1.74 5.52 3.31
C ASP A 14 1.33 4.05 3.39
N CYS A 15 2.24 3.18 2.98
CA CYS A 15 1.98 1.75 2.98
C CYS A 15 1.90 1.22 4.41
N GLY A 16 0.75 0.66 4.79
CA GLY A 16 0.48 0.18 6.14
C GLY A 16 -0.40 1.13 6.95
N ASP A 17 -1.05 2.11 6.31
CA ASP A 17 -2.06 2.97 6.95
C ASP A 17 -3.46 2.33 6.98
N GLY A 18 -3.60 1.19 6.30
CA GLY A 18 -4.83 0.39 6.22
C GLY A 18 -5.80 0.86 5.14
N ILE A 19 -5.37 1.73 4.22
CA ILE A 19 -6.20 2.29 3.16
C ILE A 19 -5.49 2.12 1.82
N VAL A 20 -6.03 1.25 0.96
CA VAL A 20 -5.49 1.06 -0.40
C VAL A 20 -5.69 2.32 -1.25
N GLN A 21 -4.59 2.99 -1.61
CA GLN A 21 -4.57 4.25 -2.36
C GLN A 21 -3.51 4.25 -3.46
N GLY A 22 -3.67 5.15 -4.44
CA GLY A 22 -2.67 5.38 -5.49
C GLY A 22 -2.23 4.12 -6.26
N ILE A 23 -0.98 3.72 -6.07
CA ILE A 23 -0.32 2.58 -6.76
C ILE A 23 -0.28 1.29 -5.94
N GLU A 24 -0.89 1.29 -4.77
CA GLU A 24 -0.93 0.14 -3.87
C GLU A 24 -1.84 -0.94 -4.45
N GLN A 25 -1.40 -2.19 -4.32
CA GLN A 25 -2.20 -3.35 -4.71
C GLN A 25 -2.97 -3.91 -3.50
N CYS A 26 -2.45 -3.66 -2.31
CA CYS A 26 -2.99 -4.04 -1.01
C CYS A 26 -2.45 -3.08 0.06
N ASP A 27 -3.16 -2.99 1.17
CA ASP A 27 -2.70 -2.41 2.43
C ASP A 27 -3.48 -3.13 3.54
N ASP A 28 -2.77 -3.85 4.40
CA ASP A 28 -3.34 -4.60 5.53
C ASP A 28 -3.07 -3.93 6.89
N GLY A 29 -2.63 -2.68 6.88
CA GLY A 29 -2.43 -1.84 8.05
C GLY A 29 -1.19 -2.21 8.88
N ASN A 30 -0.24 -2.95 8.29
CA ASN A 30 0.99 -3.32 8.98
C ASN A 30 2.20 -3.43 8.01
N ALA A 31 3.41 -3.56 8.57
CA ALA A 31 4.67 -3.63 7.79
C ALA A 31 5.31 -5.03 7.79
N VAL A 32 4.50 -6.07 8.03
CA VAL A 32 4.90 -7.47 8.03
C VAL A 32 4.86 -7.99 6.59
N ASN A 33 5.78 -8.89 6.25
CA ASN A 33 5.77 -9.57 4.96
C ASN A 33 5.20 -10.98 5.13
N ASN A 34 4.61 -11.51 4.05
CA ASN A 34 4.10 -12.88 3.93
C ASN A 34 2.79 -13.17 4.70
N ASP A 35 2.01 -12.15 5.03
CA ASP A 35 0.64 -12.27 5.57
C ASP A 35 -0.45 -11.98 4.53
N GLY A 36 -0.06 -11.64 3.30
CA GLY A 36 -0.97 -11.41 2.18
C GLY A 36 -0.79 -10.03 1.56
N CYS A 37 -0.20 -9.09 2.29
CA CYS A 37 0.34 -7.86 1.73
C CYS A 37 1.83 -7.77 2.07
N GLN A 38 2.66 -7.27 1.17
CA GLN A 38 4.05 -7.00 1.49
C GLN A 38 4.21 -5.56 1.95
N ASN A 39 5.30 -5.28 2.67
CA ASN A 39 5.64 -3.93 3.16
C ASN A 39 5.91 -2.89 2.06
N ASN A 40 5.80 -3.28 0.79
CA ASN A 40 5.84 -2.42 -0.39
C ASN A 40 4.46 -2.29 -1.05
N CYS A 41 3.40 -2.65 -0.33
CA CYS A 41 2.00 -2.62 -0.73
C CYS A 41 1.74 -3.33 -2.06
N ARG A 42 2.44 -4.45 -2.25
CA ARG A 42 2.25 -5.39 -3.35
C ARG A 42 1.83 -6.74 -2.82
N PHE A 43 1.09 -7.48 -3.64
CA PHE A 43 0.84 -8.88 -3.31
C PHE A 43 2.15 -9.67 -3.33
N PRO A 44 2.33 -10.63 -2.39
CA PRO A 44 3.43 -11.56 -2.48
C PRO A 44 3.35 -12.34 -3.81
N PRO A 45 4.50 -12.74 -4.38
CA PRO A 45 4.50 -13.54 -5.60
C PRO A 45 3.68 -14.82 -5.40
N PRO A 46 3.01 -15.33 -6.46
CA PRO A 46 2.33 -16.61 -6.40
C PRO A 46 3.31 -17.69 -5.95
N ALA A 47 2.89 -18.53 -4.99
CA ALA A 47 3.64 -19.69 -4.54
C ALA A 47 3.78 -20.75 -5.64
#